data_AF-U1PIB3-F1
#
_entry.id   AF-U1PIB3-F1
#
_cell.length_a   1.000
_cell.length_b   1.000
_cell.length_c   1.000
_cell.angle_alpha   90.00
_cell.angle_beta   90.00
_cell.angle_gamma   90.00
#
_symmetry.space_group_name_H-M   'P 1'
#
loop_
_entity.id
_entity.type
_entity.pdbx_description
1 polymer ?
#
loop_
_entity_poly.entity_id
_entity_poly.type
_entity_poly.pdbx_seq_one_letter_code
_entity_poly.pdbx_strand_id
1 'polypeptide(L)'
;MARETYEARLALLRDDVVEMAGTALERYRTALDVLETGDRAQARRIIEGDDDINRRYLDIESDCIELLALQQPVAGDLRFIASSFKIVTDIERVGDLATNMARYGQEAGGGLDSQHRSDRPPVRWSRRRCRRTPMTTPRPRERPPRVTTRSTSGVGRQPNR
;
A
#
# COMPACT_ATOMS: atom_id res chain seq x y z
N MET A 1 6.15 -35.71 12.69
CA MET A 1 4.73 -35.65 12.27
C MET A 1 4.13 -34.25 12.41
N ALA A 2 3.75 -33.73 13.59
CA ALA A 2 3.13 -32.38 13.69
C ALA A 2 4.03 -31.22 13.21
N ARG A 3 5.33 -31.26 13.52
CA ARG A 3 6.30 -30.23 13.09
C ARG A 3 6.65 -30.30 11.61
N GLU A 4 6.77 -31.49 11.04
CA GLU A 4 7.03 -31.69 9.60
C GLU A 4 5.86 -31.14 8.75
N THR A 5 4.62 -31.27 9.23
CA THR A 5 3.45 -30.66 8.58
C THR A 5 3.50 -29.13 8.67
N TYR A 6 3.94 -28.55 9.79
CA TYR A 6 4.04 -27.10 9.93
C TYR A 6 5.13 -26.49 9.06
N GLU A 7 6.34 -27.04 9.05
CA GLU A 7 7.44 -26.58 8.18
C GLU A 7 7.07 -26.71 6.69
N ALA A 8 6.34 -27.78 6.32
CA ALA A 8 5.79 -27.94 4.98
C ALA A 8 4.77 -26.84 4.64
N ARG A 9 3.87 -26.46 5.57
CA ARG A 9 2.92 -25.36 5.33
C ARG A 9 3.61 -24.00 5.21
N LEU A 10 4.69 -23.75 5.96
CA LEU A 10 5.49 -22.54 5.77
C LEU A 10 6.17 -22.50 4.39
N ALA A 11 6.64 -23.66 3.92
CA ALA A 11 7.20 -23.78 2.57
C ALA A 11 6.14 -23.53 1.49
N LEU A 12 4.95 -24.12 1.63
CA LEU A 12 3.82 -23.88 0.73
C LEU A 12 3.44 -22.40 0.71
N LEU A 13 3.25 -21.77 1.87
CA LEU A 13 2.97 -20.34 1.98
C LEU A 13 4.01 -19.49 1.22
N ARG A 14 5.30 -19.83 1.34
CA ARG A 14 6.34 -19.13 0.58
C ARG A 14 6.14 -19.28 -0.92
N ASP A 15 5.90 -20.50 -1.37
CA ASP A 15 5.81 -20.84 -2.78
C ASP A 15 4.56 -20.18 -3.40
N ASP A 16 3.43 -20.15 -2.68
CA ASP A 16 2.20 -19.46 -3.09
C ASP A 16 2.40 -17.94 -3.22
N VAL A 17 3.10 -17.32 -2.27
CA VAL A 17 3.47 -15.89 -2.34
C VAL A 17 4.33 -15.60 -3.57
N VAL A 18 5.31 -16.46 -3.86
CA VAL A 18 6.18 -16.32 -5.03
C VAL A 18 5.40 -16.50 -6.33
N GLU A 19 4.47 -17.45 -6.39
CA GLU A 19 3.64 -17.70 -7.56
C GLU A 19 2.68 -16.53 -7.85
N MET A 20 2.05 -15.98 -6.80
CA MET A 20 1.20 -14.79 -6.91
C MET A 20 2.02 -13.59 -7.41
N ALA A 21 3.24 -13.39 -6.89
CA ALA A 21 4.14 -12.34 -7.36
C ALA A 21 4.52 -12.52 -8.84
N GLY A 22 4.81 -13.75 -9.26
CA GLY A 22 5.10 -14.07 -10.67
C GLY A 22 3.94 -13.72 -11.59
N THR A 23 2.72 -14.09 -11.19
CA THR A 23 1.49 -13.78 -11.93
C THR A 23 1.26 -12.26 -12.04
N ALA A 24 1.40 -11.53 -10.93
CA ALA A 24 1.26 -10.07 -10.93
C ALA A 24 2.32 -9.40 -11.84
N LEU A 25 3.55 -9.88 -11.82
CA LEU A 25 4.63 -9.37 -12.65
C LEU A 25 4.39 -9.62 -14.15
N GLU A 26 3.87 -10.80 -14.52
CA GLU A 26 3.50 -11.11 -15.89
C GLU A 26 2.38 -10.19 -16.39
N ARG A 27 1.35 -9.96 -15.58
CA ARG A 27 0.27 -9.01 -15.90
C ARG A 27 0.78 -7.60 -16.04
N TYR A 28 1.66 -7.16 -15.15
CA TYR A 28 2.27 -5.84 -15.21
C TYR A 28 3.06 -5.64 -16.51
N ARG A 29 3.86 -6.62 -16.94
CA ARG A 29 4.59 -6.58 -18.21
C ARG A 29 3.63 -6.52 -19.40
N THR A 30 2.63 -7.38 -19.42
CA THR A 30 1.62 -7.40 -20.49
C THR A 30 0.84 -6.08 -20.54
N ALA A 31 0.56 -5.45 -19.39
CA ALA A 31 -0.11 -4.15 -19.34
C ALA A 31 0.76 -3.02 -19.91
N LEU A 32 2.09 -3.09 -19.76
CA LEU A 32 3.02 -2.18 -20.43
C LEU A 32 2.97 -2.35 -21.95
N ASP A 33 2.96 -3.59 -22.44
CA ASP A 33 2.84 -3.88 -23.87
C ASP A 33 1.51 -3.36 -24.43
N VAL A 34 0.41 -3.51 -23.70
CA VAL A 34 -0.91 -2.95 -24.04
C VAL A 34 -0.89 -1.43 -24.09
N LEU A 35 -0.19 -0.76 -23.16
CA LEU A 35 -0.06 0.70 -23.18
C LEU A 35 0.69 1.21 -24.42
N GLU A 36 1.69 0.46 -24.88
CA GLU A 36 2.45 0.81 -26.09
C GLU A 36 1.62 0.54 -27.36
N THR A 37 1.06 -0.65 -27.47
CA THR A 37 0.45 -1.18 -28.70
C THR A 37 -1.04 -0.89 -28.85
N GLY A 38 -1.75 -0.67 -27.74
CA GLY A 38 -3.22 -0.60 -27.74
C GLY A 38 -3.92 -1.95 -27.97
N ASP A 39 -3.21 -3.08 -27.82
CA ASP A 39 -3.76 -4.41 -28.09
C ASP A 39 -4.95 -4.73 -27.17
N ARG A 40 -6.15 -4.65 -27.74
CA ARG A 40 -7.40 -4.90 -27.03
C ARG A 40 -7.57 -6.35 -26.58
N ALA A 41 -6.96 -7.31 -27.27
CA ALA A 41 -7.08 -8.72 -26.90
C ALA A 41 -6.20 -9.04 -25.69
N GLN A 42 -4.99 -8.47 -25.61
CA GLN A 42 -4.16 -8.55 -24.41
C GLN A 42 -4.80 -7.80 -23.23
N ALA A 43 -5.34 -6.60 -23.48
CA ALA A 43 -6.00 -5.82 -22.44
C ALA A 43 -7.17 -6.58 -21.79
N ARG A 44 -8.05 -7.17 -22.61
CA ARG A 44 -9.17 -7.98 -22.13
C ARG A 44 -8.71 -9.17 -21.29
N ARG A 45 -7.67 -9.89 -21.72
CA ARG A 45 -7.14 -11.02 -20.95
C ARG A 45 -6.68 -10.63 -19.54
N ILE A 46 -6.05 -9.47 -19.40
CA ILE A 46 -5.63 -8.96 -18.08
C ILE A 46 -6.87 -8.61 -17.24
N ILE A 47 -7.81 -7.85 -17.82
CA ILE A 47 -9.02 -7.38 -17.12
C ILE A 47 -9.92 -8.53 -16.68
N GLU A 48 -10.12 -9.53 -17.52
CA GLU A 48 -10.94 -10.71 -17.21
C GLU A 48 -10.26 -11.65 -16.21
N GLY A 49 -8.92 -11.64 -16.15
CA GLY A 49 -8.16 -12.43 -15.20
C GLY A 49 -8.04 -11.80 -13.80
N ASP A 50 -8.44 -10.55 -13.61
CA ASP A 50 -8.20 -9.77 -12.37
C ASP A 50 -8.52 -10.56 -11.09
N ASP A 51 -9.68 -11.22 -11.07
CA ASP A 51 -10.17 -12.05 -9.97
C ASP A 51 -9.22 -13.20 -9.56
N ASP A 52 -8.33 -13.69 -10.43
CA ASP A 52 -7.39 -14.75 -10.08
C ASP A 52 -6.38 -14.31 -9.01
N ILE A 53 -5.89 -13.07 -9.10
CA ILE A 53 -4.95 -12.52 -8.11
C ILE A 53 -5.69 -12.28 -6.80
N ASN A 54 -6.92 -11.77 -6.86
CA ASN A 54 -7.75 -11.53 -5.68
C ASN A 54 -8.07 -12.83 -4.94
N ARG A 55 -8.38 -13.90 -5.66
CA ARG A 55 -8.59 -15.22 -5.05
C ARG A 55 -7.33 -15.74 -4.37
N ARG A 56 -6.18 -15.69 -5.04
CA ARG A 56 -4.89 -16.10 -4.46
C ARG A 56 -4.52 -15.26 -3.23
N TYR A 57 -4.80 -13.96 -3.26
CA TYR A 57 -4.62 -13.08 -2.11
C TYR A 57 -5.41 -13.60 -0.90
N LEU A 58 -6.71 -13.87 -1.08
CA LEU A 58 -7.59 -14.34 0.00
C LEU A 58 -7.19 -15.72 0.52
N ASP A 59 -6.77 -16.63 -0.37
CA ASP A 59 -6.29 -17.96 0.01
C ASP A 59 -5.04 -17.85 0.88
N ILE A 60 -4.04 -17.06 0.46
CA ILE A 60 -2.80 -16.84 1.22
C ILE A 60 -3.07 -16.10 2.55
N GLU A 61 -4.00 -15.14 2.55
CA GLU A 61 -4.44 -14.44 3.75
C GLU A 61 -5.02 -15.43 4.78
N SER A 62 -5.86 -16.36 4.30
CA SER A 62 -6.46 -17.42 5.11
C SER A 62 -5.39 -18.35 5.70
N ASP A 63 -4.43 -18.81 4.89
CA ASP A 63 -3.32 -19.65 5.35
C ASP A 63 -2.46 -18.96 6.41
N CYS A 64 -2.19 -17.66 6.25
CA CYS A 64 -1.48 -16.88 7.26
C CYS A 64 -2.24 -16.85 8.58
N ILE A 65 -3.55 -16.61 8.54
CA ILE A 65 -4.41 -16.57 9.74
C ILE A 65 -4.44 -17.94 10.41
N GLU A 66 -4.57 -19.03 9.64
CA GLU A 66 -4.61 -20.38 10.17
C GLU A 66 -3.28 -20.76 10.84
N LEU A 67 -2.15 -20.44 10.22
CA LEU A 67 -0.82 -20.68 10.79
C LEU A 67 -0.61 -19.91 12.11
N LEU A 68 -1.06 -18.66 12.17
CA LEU A 68 -1.01 -17.86 13.41
C LEU A 68 -1.90 -18.45 14.51
N ALA A 69 -3.11 -18.89 14.15
CA ALA A 69 -4.09 -19.40 15.09
C ALA A 69 -3.72 -20.77 15.67
N LEU A 70 -3.20 -21.68 14.84
CA LEU A 70 -2.98 -23.09 15.24
C LEU A 70 -1.61 -23.36 15.87
N GLN A 71 -0.58 -22.58 15.54
CA GLN A 71 0.81 -22.99 15.79
C GLN A 71 1.58 -22.08 16.76
N GLN A 72 1.01 -20.95 17.19
CA GLN A 72 1.65 -19.97 18.08
C GLN A 72 3.14 -19.70 17.72
N PRO A 73 3.42 -19.31 16.46
CA PRO A 73 4.78 -19.22 15.95
C PRO A 73 5.63 -18.21 16.72
N VAL A 74 6.91 -18.53 16.93
CA VAL A 74 7.85 -17.68 17.68
C VAL A 74 8.85 -16.99 16.77
N ALA A 75 9.17 -15.73 17.10
CA ALA A 75 10.26 -14.91 16.56
C ALA A 75 10.46 -14.92 15.03
N GLY A 76 11.10 -15.94 14.47
CA GLY A 76 11.41 -16.06 13.04
C GLY A 76 10.18 -16.33 12.21
N ASP A 77 9.45 -17.40 12.52
CA ASP A 77 8.30 -17.83 11.74
C ASP A 77 7.15 -16.83 11.83
N LEU A 78 6.96 -16.21 12.98
CA LEU A 78 5.98 -15.14 13.15
C LEU A 78 6.29 -13.95 12.23
N ARG A 79 7.56 -13.56 12.13
CA ARG A 79 7.97 -12.49 11.20
C ARG A 79 7.77 -12.91 9.76
N PHE A 80 8.09 -14.17 9.42
CA PHE A 80 7.87 -14.70 8.09
C PHE A 80 6.39 -14.60 7.70
N ILE A 81 5.48 -15.15 8.51
CA ILE A 81 4.03 -15.11 8.25
C ILE A 81 3.52 -13.66 8.18
N ALA A 82 3.92 -12.81 9.14
CA ALA A 82 3.49 -11.40 9.17
C ALA A 82 4.05 -10.56 8.01
N SER A 83 5.20 -10.94 7.46
CA SER A 83 5.77 -10.33 6.25
C SER A 83 5.07 -10.83 5.00
N SER A 84 4.81 -12.14 4.88
CA SER A 84 4.03 -12.71 3.78
C SER A 84 2.67 -12.04 3.67
N PHE A 85 1.95 -11.90 4.80
CA PHE A 85 0.66 -11.20 4.87
C PHE A 85 0.73 -9.77 4.29
N LYS A 86 1.75 -8.98 4.65
CA LYS A 86 1.90 -7.61 4.13
C LYS A 86 2.25 -7.60 2.64
N ILE A 87 3.16 -8.48 2.24
CA ILE A 87 3.67 -8.53 0.86
C ILE A 87 2.55 -8.94 -0.10
N VAL A 88 1.67 -9.88 0.26
CA VAL A 88 0.57 -10.27 -0.64
C VAL A 88 -0.45 -9.15 -0.86
N THR A 89 -0.70 -8.30 0.14
CA THR A 89 -1.50 -7.09 -0.06
C THR A 89 -0.85 -6.14 -1.07
N ASP A 90 0.47 -5.96 -0.99
CA ASP A 90 1.20 -5.13 -1.96
C ASP A 90 1.21 -5.76 -3.37
N ILE A 91 1.28 -7.09 -3.48
CA ILE A 91 1.23 -7.81 -4.77
C ILE A 91 -0.15 -7.70 -5.41
N GLU A 92 -1.23 -7.88 -4.64
CA GLU A 92 -2.60 -7.71 -5.15
C GLU A 92 -2.79 -6.31 -5.73
N ARG A 93 -2.30 -5.29 -5.02
CA ARG A 93 -2.34 -3.91 -5.48
C ARG A 93 -1.54 -3.68 -6.77
N VAL A 94 -0.43 -4.38 -6.97
CA VAL A 94 0.31 -4.36 -8.24
C VAL A 94 -0.52 -4.97 -9.37
N GLY A 95 -1.25 -6.06 -9.08
CA GLY A 95 -2.22 -6.66 -10.00
C GLY A 95 -3.30 -5.67 -10.43
N ASP A 96 -3.97 -5.02 -9.48
CA ASP A 96 -4.98 -3.98 -9.73
C ASP A 96 -4.45 -2.84 -10.60
N LEU A 97 -3.23 -2.36 -10.29
CA LEU A 97 -2.59 -1.30 -11.07
C LEU A 97 -2.31 -1.76 -12.50
N ALA A 98 -1.89 -3.00 -12.71
CA ALA A 98 -1.69 -3.58 -14.04
C ALA A 98 -3.03 -3.67 -14.82
N THR A 99 -4.11 -4.09 -14.17
CA THR A 99 -5.46 -4.11 -14.77
C THR A 99 -5.92 -2.71 -15.19
N ASN A 100 -5.66 -1.70 -14.35
CA ASN A 100 -5.96 -0.31 -14.68
C ASN A 100 -5.11 0.19 -15.87
N MET A 101 -3.81 -0.13 -15.90
CA MET A 101 -2.93 0.20 -17.02
C MET A 101 -3.42 -0.40 -18.34
N ALA A 102 -3.83 -1.67 -18.32
CA ALA A 102 -4.38 -2.36 -19.48
C ALA A 102 -5.68 -1.68 -19.99
N ARG A 103 -6.58 -1.29 -19.07
CA ARG A 103 -7.79 -0.55 -19.39
C ARG A 103 -7.48 0.78 -20.08
N TYR A 104 -6.57 1.57 -19.52
CA TYR A 104 -6.15 2.85 -20.11
C TYR A 104 -5.48 2.68 -21.47
N GLY A 105 -4.61 1.67 -21.64
CA GLY A 105 -3.97 1.38 -22.93
C GLY A 105 -4.97 0.98 -24.00
N GLN A 106 -5.98 0.18 -23.65
CA GLN A 106 -7.08 -0.19 -24.54
C GLN A 106 -7.91 1.02 -24.99
N GLU A 107 -8.22 1.92 -24.06
CA GLU A 107 -9.01 3.13 -24.31
C GLU A 107 -8.24 4.16 -25.15
N ALA A 108 -6.94 4.32 -24.86
CA ALA A 108 -6.05 5.21 -25.62
C ALA A 108 -5.79 4.68 -27.05
N GLY A 109 -5.86 3.36 -27.26
CA GLY A 109 -5.57 2.73 -28.56
C GLY A 109 -4.08 2.64 -28.86
N GLY A 110 -3.23 2.65 -27.83
CA GLY A 110 -1.77 2.67 -27.93
C GLY A 110 -1.19 4.08 -28.04
N GLY A 111 0.12 4.19 -28.25
CA GLY A 111 0.76 5.49 -28.52
C GLY A 111 1.51 6.10 -27.34
N LEU A 112 2.16 5.28 -26.50
CA LEU A 112 3.41 5.71 -25.85
C LEU A 112 4.54 5.86 -26.88
N ASP A 113 4.28 6.63 -27.93
CA ASP A 113 5.23 6.85 -29.00
C ASP A 113 6.34 7.78 -28.51
N SER A 114 7.58 7.32 -28.67
CA SER A 114 8.80 8.02 -28.23
C SER A 114 8.99 9.38 -28.91
N GLN A 115 8.16 9.70 -29.92
CA GLN A 115 8.15 10.94 -30.66
C GLN A 115 7.59 12.13 -29.86
N HIS A 116 6.84 11.92 -28.77
CA HIS A 116 6.37 13.03 -27.93
C HIS A 116 7.45 13.60 -26.98
N ARG A 117 8.69 13.10 -27.01
CA ARG A 117 9.82 13.66 -26.26
C ARG A 117 10.36 14.95 -26.87
N SER A 118 10.27 15.14 -28.20
CA SER A 118 10.77 16.35 -28.87
C SER A 118 9.80 17.52 -28.81
N ASP A 119 8.49 17.25 -28.73
CA ASP A 119 7.44 18.29 -28.77
C ASP A 119 6.81 18.61 -27.41
N ARG A 120 7.23 17.94 -26.33
CA ARG A 120 6.88 18.41 -24.99
C ARG A 120 7.53 19.77 -24.77
N PRO A 121 6.78 20.87 -24.59
CA PRO A 121 7.38 22.08 -24.05
C PRO A 121 8.05 21.66 -22.74
N PRO A 122 9.28 22.14 -22.45
CA PRO A 122 9.98 21.75 -21.23
C PRO A 122 8.99 21.90 -20.10
N VAL A 123 8.81 20.83 -19.32
CA VAL A 123 7.97 20.85 -18.11
C VAL A 123 8.49 21.98 -17.27
N ARG A 124 7.86 23.14 -17.46
CA ARG A 124 7.97 24.28 -16.58
C ARG A 124 7.14 23.79 -15.42
N TRP A 125 7.79 23.04 -14.53
CA TRP A 125 7.54 23.21 -13.12
C TRP A 125 7.54 24.71 -12.97
N SER A 126 6.35 25.31 -13.01
CA SER A 126 6.23 26.66 -12.52
C SER A 126 6.75 26.45 -11.12
N ARG A 127 7.97 26.93 -10.89
CA ARG A 127 8.30 27.55 -9.64
C ARG A 127 7.19 28.60 -9.51
N ARG A 128 5.98 28.18 -9.09
CA ARG A 128 5.28 28.86 -8.03
C ARG A 128 6.41 29.03 -7.06
N ARG A 129 7.01 30.22 -7.12
CA ARG A 129 8.05 30.60 -6.20
C ARG A 129 7.40 30.21 -4.88
N CYS A 130 7.98 29.24 -4.18
CA CYS A 130 8.12 29.47 -2.75
C CYS A 130 8.73 30.87 -2.71
N ARG A 131 7.87 31.89 -2.63
CA ARG A 131 8.26 33.16 -2.10
C ARG A 131 8.83 32.71 -0.77
N ARG A 132 10.17 32.73 -0.67
CA ARG A 132 10.81 32.80 0.62
C ARG A 132 10.11 33.97 1.28
N THR A 133 9.11 33.68 2.11
CA THR A 133 8.71 34.60 3.15
C THR A 133 10.04 34.95 3.83
N PRO A 134 10.42 36.23 3.89
CA PRO A 134 11.53 36.59 4.75
C PRO A 134 11.19 36.02 6.12
N MET A 135 12.16 35.36 6.77
CA MET A 135 12.04 35.03 8.18
C MET A 135 11.84 36.35 8.91
N THR A 136 10.58 36.74 9.14
CA THR A 136 10.25 37.69 10.17
C THR A 136 10.50 36.98 11.49
N THR A 137 11.44 37.52 12.24
CA THR A 137 11.70 37.22 13.64
C THR A 137 10.38 36.98 14.38
N PRO A 138 10.25 35.93 15.21
CA PRO A 138 9.02 35.72 15.95
C PRO A 138 8.75 36.95 16.82
N ARG A 139 7.56 37.56 16.65
CA ARG A 139 7.06 38.54 17.61
C ARG A 139 7.03 37.87 19.00
N PRO A 140 7.44 38.57 20.07
CA PRO A 140 7.30 38.03 21.42
C PRO A 140 5.83 37.71 21.65
N ARG A 141 5.53 36.48 22.08
CA ARG A 141 4.18 36.08 22.49
C ARG A 141 3.75 37.02 23.62
N GLU A 142 2.73 37.83 23.35
CA GLU A 142 2.01 38.55 24.41
C GLU A 142 1.53 37.51 25.42
N ARG A 143 1.92 37.70 26.69
CA ARG A 143 1.47 36.84 27.77
C ARG A 143 -0.06 36.99 27.89
N PRO A 144 -0.84 35.90 27.94
CA PRO A 144 -2.25 36.00 28.26
C PRO A 144 -2.41 36.64 29.65
N PRO A 145 -3.48 37.43 29.88
CA PRO A 145 -3.72 38.07 31.17
C PRO A 145 -3.86 37.01 32.27
N ARG A 146 -3.24 37.26 33.43
CA ARG A 146 -3.34 36.40 34.61
C ARG A 146 -4.79 36.34 35.07
N VAL A 147 -5.39 35.16 35.00
CA VAL A 147 -6.63 34.86 35.71
C VAL A 147 -6.32 34.87 37.20
N THR A 148 -6.81 35.89 37.92
CA THR A 148 -6.79 35.92 39.37
C THR A 148 -7.93 35.06 39.89
N THR A 149 -7.63 33.81 40.26
CA THR A 149 -8.58 33.00 41.03
C THR A 149 -8.68 33.58 42.43
N ARG A 150 -9.81 34.24 42.70
CA ARG A 150 -10.19 34.72 44.02
C ARG A 150 -10.31 33.51 44.97
N SER A 151 -9.46 33.44 45.99
CA SER A 151 -9.55 32.43 47.02
C SER A 151 -10.78 32.68 47.89
N THR A 152 -11.82 31.87 47.74
CA THR A 152 -12.82 31.70 48.79
C THR A 152 -12.38 30.55 49.67
N SER A 153 -11.65 30.90 50.72
CA SER A 153 -11.48 30.10 51.93
C SER A 153 -12.86 29.84 52.55
N GLY A 154 -13.35 28.61 52.44
CA GLY A 154 -14.58 28.13 53.06
C GLY A 154 -14.32 26.78 53.72
N VAL A 155 -14.07 26.84 55.03
CA VAL A 155 -13.87 25.71 55.94
C VAL A 155 -15.15 24.88 56.03
N GLY A 156 -15.04 23.55 55.96
CA GLY A 156 -16.15 22.63 56.18
C GLY A 156 -15.67 21.20 56.46
N ARG A 157 -15.48 20.89 57.74
CA ARG A 157 -15.25 19.54 58.28
C ARG A 157 -16.45 18.61 57.98
N GLN A 158 -16.22 17.33 57.71
CA GLN A 158 -16.65 16.21 58.59
C GLN A 158 -16.22 14.82 58.06
N PRO A 159 -16.17 13.79 58.94
CA PRO A 159 -15.34 12.60 58.77
C PRO A 159 -16.10 11.31 58.39
N ASN A 160 -15.32 10.37 57.84
CA ASN A 160 -15.25 8.93 58.08
C ASN A 160 -16.55 8.14 58.31
N ARG A 161 -16.86 7.23 57.37
CA ARG A 161 -17.22 5.82 57.61
C ARG A 161 -16.90 4.99 56.37
#